data_AF-A0A2N5FQJ8-F1
#
_entry.id   AF-A0A2N5FQJ8-F1
#
_cell.length_a   1.000
_cell.length_b   1.000
_cell.length_c   1.000
_cell.angle_alpha   90.00
_cell.angle_beta   90.00
_cell.angle_gamma   90.00
#
_symmetry.space_group_name_H-M   'P 1'
#
loop_
_entity.id
_entity.type
_entity.pdbx_description
1 polymer ?
#
loop_
_entity_poly.entity_id
_entity_poly.type
_entity_poly.pdbx_seq_one_letter_code
_entity_poly.pdbx_strand_id
1 'polypeptide(L)'
;MKRIVLFLFLAAAAILAACGASGQSSGSYQVVIIGGNEDLSGAFSDFAGSGGPVGELRYIADPEEARKEFSKYSFEEVPAIFIFETGGSEMKKLMLETNEVEEAQAFLEGKD
;
A
#
# COMPACT_ATOMS: atom_id res chain seq x y z
N MET A 1 12.79 -12.48 56.81
CA MET A 1 11.97 -11.71 55.85
C MET A 1 12.66 -11.75 54.49
N LYS A 2 12.37 -12.80 53.71
CA LYS A 2 12.81 -13.03 52.32
C LYS A 2 11.61 -13.72 51.66
N ARG A 3 11.33 -13.41 50.39
CA ARG A 3 10.24 -13.94 49.52
C ARG A 3 9.08 -12.96 49.23
N ILE A 4 9.35 -11.76 48.70
CA ILE A 4 8.33 -10.99 47.94
C ILE A 4 9.05 -10.24 46.79
N VAL A 5 9.69 -10.97 45.88
CA VAL A 5 10.21 -10.41 44.63
C VAL A 5 10.04 -11.45 43.52
N LEU A 6 8.79 -11.84 43.22
CA LEU A 6 8.56 -12.78 42.11
C LEU A 6 7.15 -12.75 41.51
N PHE A 7 6.43 -11.63 41.62
CA PHE A 7 5.08 -11.50 41.04
C PHE A 7 4.90 -10.32 40.07
N LEU A 8 5.97 -9.61 39.71
CA LEU A 8 5.87 -8.43 38.84
C LEU A 8 6.15 -8.71 37.35
N PHE A 9 6.48 -9.95 36.98
CA PHE A 9 6.80 -10.32 35.59
C PHE A 9 5.69 -11.05 34.83
N LEU A 10 4.53 -11.36 35.45
CA LEU A 10 3.47 -12.15 34.80
C LEU A 10 2.33 -11.31 34.19
N ALA A 11 2.30 -9.99 34.41
CA ALA A 11 1.19 -9.14 33.96
C ALA A 11 1.41 -8.44 32.60
N ALA A 12 2.59 -8.59 31.99
CA ALA A 12 2.94 -7.89 30.75
C ALA A 12 2.58 -8.65 29.45
N ALA A 13 2.06 -9.88 29.53
CA ALA A 13 1.84 -10.73 28.36
C ALA A 13 0.43 -10.62 27.72
N ALA A 14 -0.48 -9.80 28.27
CA ALA A 14 -1.89 -9.78 27.83
C ALA A 14 -2.26 -8.68 26.82
N ILE A 15 -1.31 -7.84 26.34
CA ILE A 15 -1.66 -6.65 25.54
C ILE A 15 -1.43 -6.84 24.03
N LEU A 16 -0.79 -7.91 23.57
CA LEU A 16 -0.53 -8.10 22.13
C LEU A 16 -1.66 -8.78 21.35
N ALA A 17 -2.80 -9.06 22.00
CA ALA A 17 -4.04 -9.40 21.29
C ALA A 17 -4.83 -8.14 20.86
N ALA A 18 -4.13 -7.04 20.56
CA ALA A 18 -4.60 -6.10 19.54
C ALA A 18 -4.56 -6.85 18.20
N CYS A 19 -5.48 -7.79 18.06
CA CYS A 19 -5.90 -8.39 16.81
C CYS A 19 -6.39 -7.21 15.97
N GLY A 20 -5.45 -6.65 15.20
CA GLY A 20 -5.73 -5.67 14.18
C GLY A 20 -6.69 -6.33 13.22
N ALA A 21 -7.98 -6.16 13.48
CA ALA A 21 -9.00 -6.26 12.47
C ALA A 21 -8.82 -5.07 11.53
N SER A 22 -7.72 -5.06 10.77
CA SER A 22 -7.67 -4.25 9.55
C SER A 22 -8.60 -4.96 8.58
N GLY A 23 -9.69 -4.28 8.24
CA GLY A 23 -10.64 -4.71 7.22
C GLY A 23 -9.86 -5.13 5.99
N GLN A 24 -9.85 -6.42 5.74
CA GLN A 24 -9.14 -7.05 4.64
C GLN A 24 -9.83 -6.62 3.35
N SER A 25 -9.30 -5.56 2.73
CA SER A 25 -9.55 -5.31 1.33
C SER A 25 -8.91 -6.46 0.56
N SER A 26 -9.72 -7.22 -0.18
CA SER A 26 -9.35 -8.51 -0.78
C SER A 26 -8.49 -8.40 -2.04
N GLY A 27 -8.17 -7.17 -2.49
CA GLY A 27 -7.36 -6.96 -3.68
C GLY A 27 -5.89 -7.35 -3.48
N SER A 28 -5.32 -7.99 -4.49
CA SER A 28 -3.92 -8.46 -4.50
C SER A 28 -2.90 -7.36 -4.82
N TYR A 29 -3.37 -6.15 -5.12
CA TYR A 29 -2.51 -5.03 -5.50
C TYR A 29 -2.78 -3.76 -4.70
N GLN A 30 -1.73 -2.97 -4.52
CA GLN A 30 -1.78 -1.58 -4.09
C GLN A 30 -1.28 -0.71 -5.24
N VAL A 31 -2.04 0.31 -5.60
CA VAL A 31 -1.68 1.25 -6.66
C VAL A 31 -1.32 2.58 -6.03
N VAL A 32 -0.12 3.06 -6.33
CA VAL A 32 0.37 4.38 -5.91
C VAL A 32 0.54 5.24 -7.15
N ILE A 33 -0.13 6.39 -7.16
CA ILE A 33 -0.11 7.36 -8.24
C ILE A 33 0.55 8.62 -7.73
N ILE A 34 1.59 9.06 -8.42
CA ILE A 34 2.28 10.32 -8.17
C ILE A 34 1.87 11.25 -9.30
N GLY A 35 0.85 12.08 -9.07
CA GLY A 35 0.21 12.85 -10.14
C GLY A 35 0.93 14.13 -10.54
N GLY A 36 1.67 14.76 -9.61
CA GLY A 36 2.20 16.10 -9.86
C GLY A 36 1.08 17.10 -10.13
N ASN A 37 1.01 17.60 -11.37
CA ASN A 37 -0.03 18.54 -11.81
C ASN A 37 -1.27 17.85 -12.42
N GLU A 38 -1.23 16.54 -12.67
CA GLU A 38 -2.33 15.79 -13.28
C GLU A 38 -3.13 15.02 -12.22
N ASP A 39 -4.45 15.27 -12.17
CA ASP A 39 -5.34 14.52 -11.28
C ASP A 39 -5.77 13.19 -11.95
N LEU A 40 -5.12 12.11 -11.51
CA LEU A 40 -5.40 10.75 -11.94
C LEU A 40 -6.07 9.92 -10.83
N SER A 41 -6.54 10.55 -9.76
CA SER A 41 -7.13 9.86 -8.61
C SER A 41 -8.34 9.00 -8.96
N GLY A 42 -9.08 9.36 -10.01
CA GLY A 42 -10.23 8.62 -10.52
C GLY A 42 -9.91 7.49 -11.49
N ALA A 43 -8.71 7.46 -12.08
CA ALA A 43 -8.36 6.57 -13.19
C ALA A 43 -8.38 5.08 -12.84
N PHE A 44 -8.27 4.76 -11.54
CA PHE A 44 -8.23 3.39 -11.04
C PHE A 44 -9.41 3.03 -10.14
N SER A 45 -10.42 3.89 -10.09
CA SER A 45 -11.57 3.71 -9.20
C SER A 45 -12.37 2.43 -9.53
N ASP A 46 -12.50 2.07 -10.81
CA ASP A 46 -13.18 0.84 -11.25
C ASP A 46 -12.45 -0.45 -10.82
N PHE A 47 -11.14 -0.38 -10.55
CA PHE A 47 -10.35 -1.52 -10.07
C PHE A 47 -10.36 -1.63 -8.54
N ALA A 48 -10.72 -0.56 -7.84
CA ALA A 48 -10.80 -0.49 -6.39
C ALA A 48 -12.24 -0.75 -5.92
N GLY A 49 -12.48 -1.85 -5.22
CA GLY A 49 -13.82 -2.18 -4.74
C GLY A 49 -14.03 -3.65 -4.39
N SER A 50 -15.28 -4.00 -4.07
CA SER A 50 -15.64 -5.39 -3.72
C SER A 50 -15.44 -6.31 -4.93
N GLY A 51 -14.39 -7.12 -4.88
CA GLY A 51 -14.02 -8.06 -5.96
C GLY A 51 -13.03 -7.52 -6.98
N GLY A 52 -12.58 -6.27 -6.85
CA GLY A 52 -11.53 -5.69 -7.70
C GLY A 52 -10.11 -6.14 -7.30
N PRO A 53 -9.15 -6.08 -8.23
CA PRO A 53 -7.76 -6.50 -7.97
C PRO A 53 -7.01 -5.51 -7.07
N VAL A 54 -7.46 -4.25 -6.96
CA VAL A 54 -6.82 -3.19 -6.16
C VAL A 54 -7.44 -3.13 -4.77
N GLY A 55 -6.65 -3.49 -3.77
CA GLY A 55 -7.03 -3.45 -2.36
C GLY A 55 -6.89 -2.06 -1.75
N GLU A 56 -5.92 -1.28 -2.23
CA GLU A 56 -5.65 0.07 -1.77
C GLU A 56 -5.18 0.95 -2.94
N LEU A 57 -5.78 2.13 -3.06
CA LEU A 57 -5.43 3.14 -4.04
C LEU A 57 -4.93 4.37 -3.30
N ARG A 58 -3.71 4.82 -3.63
CA ARG A 58 -3.09 5.98 -3.01
C ARG A 58 -2.66 6.99 -4.07
N TYR A 59 -3.02 8.25 -3.84
CA TYR A 59 -2.62 9.37 -4.68
C TYR A 59 -1.73 10.32 -3.88
N ILE A 60 -0.57 10.67 -4.44
CA ILE A 60 0.38 11.63 -3.88
C ILE A 60 0.53 12.77 -4.88
N ALA A 61 0.05 13.94 -4.51
CA ALA A 61 0.08 15.11 -5.40
C ALA A 61 1.48 15.70 -5.52
N ASP A 62 2.24 15.76 -4.42
CA ASP A 62 3.58 16.37 -4.39
C ASP A 62 4.67 15.34 -4.76
N PRO A 63 5.34 15.48 -5.92
CA PRO A 63 6.42 14.59 -6.31
C PRO A 63 7.59 14.59 -5.32
N GLU A 64 7.86 15.71 -4.65
CA GLU A 64 8.95 15.81 -3.66
C GLU A 64 8.63 15.02 -2.39
N GLU A 65 7.35 14.97 -1.98
CA GLU A 65 6.88 14.10 -0.91
C GLU A 65 7.01 12.63 -1.31
N ALA A 66 6.56 12.29 -2.52
CA ALA A 66 6.66 10.94 -3.04
C ALA A 66 8.13 10.46 -3.13
N ARG A 67 9.08 11.33 -3.55
CA ARG A 67 10.52 10.99 -3.57
C ARG A 67 11.08 10.68 -2.19
N LYS A 68 10.57 11.30 -1.12
CA LYS A 68 11.02 11.00 0.25
C LYS A 68 10.50 9.64 0.70
N GLU A 69 9.23 9.39 0.49
CA GLU A 69 8.57 8.17 0.95
C GLU A 69 8.97 6.94 0.12
N PHE A 70 9.05 7.11 -1.20
CA PHE A 70 9.42 6.08 -2.16
C PHE A 70 10.88 6.25 -2.62
N SER A 71 11.77 6.72 -1.75
CA SER A 71 13.19 6.98 -2.06
C SER A 71 13.98 5.79 -2.62
N LYS A 72 13.45 4.57 -2.49
CA LYS A 72 14.01 3.34 -3.10
C LYS A 72 13.70 3.21 -4.60
N TYR A 73 12.68 3.91 -5.09
CA TYR A 73 12.20 3.89 -6.46
C TYR A 73 12.46 5.26 -7.09
N SER A 74 13.14 5.27 -8.23
CA SER A 74 13.50 6.52 -8.90
C SER A 74 12.56 6.75 -10.06
N PHE A 75 11.71 7.77 -9.95
CA PHE A 75 10.88 8.24 -11.06
C PHE A 75 11.39 9.60 -11.53
N GLU A 76 11.68 9.76 -12.82
CA GLU A 76 12.19 11.01 -13.38
C GLU A 76 11.05 11.96 -13.75
N GLU A 77 9.96 11.41 -14.28
CA GLU A 77 8.81 12.14 -14.80
C GLU A 77 7.54 11.81 -14.00
N VAL A 78 6.57 12.74 -14.04
CA VAL A 78 5.22 12.56 -13.49
C VAL A 78 4.20 12.74 -14.62
N PRO A 79 3.07 12.01 -14.63
CA PRO A 79 2.62 11.09 -13.58
C PRO A 79 3.46 9.81 -13.53
N ALA A 80 3.69 9.29 -12.33
CA ALA A 80 4.32 7.98 -12.13
C ALA A 80 3.36 7.06 -11.40
N ILE A 81 3.19 5.84 -11.92
CA ILE A 81 2.25 4.85 -11.41
C ILE A 81 3.04 3.63 -11.00
N PHE A 82 2.90 3.25 -9.74
CA PHE A 82 3.49 2.05 -9.19
C PHE A 82 2.39 1.08 -8.78
N ILE A 83 2.50 -0.16 -9.23
CA ILE A 83 1.63 -1.26 -8.81
C ILE A 83 2.46 -2.23 -7.99
N PHE A 84 2.05 -2.42 -6.75
CA PHE A 84 2.68 -3.35 -5.82
C PHE A 84 1.78 -4.54 -5.59
N GLU A 85 2.35 -5.74 -5.56
CA GLU A 85 1.69 -6.91 -4.99
C GLU A 85 1.55 -6.74 -3.47
N THR A 86 0.38 -7.08 -2.95
CA THR A 86 0.08 -7.06 -1.51
C THR A 86 -0.03 -8.48 -0.97
N GLY A 87 0.34 -8.65 0.31
CA GLY A 87 0.05 -9.85 1.07
C GLY A 87 -0.96 -9.59 2.17
N GLY A 88 -2.14 -9.08 1.83
CA GLY A 88 -3.04 -8.46 2.82
C GLY A 88 -2.73 -6.98 2.96
N SER A 89 -2.42 -6.50 4.17
CA SER A 89 -2.16 -5.07 4.45
C SER A 89 -0.71 -4.62 4.22
N GLU A 90 0.18 -5.52 3.77
CA GLU A 90 1.59 -5.21 3.59
C GLU A 90 1.97 -5.17 2.10
N MET A 91 2.63 -4.07 1.70
CA MET A 91 3.28 -3.91 0.40
C MET A 91 4.48 -4.86 0.31
N LYS A 92 4.47 -5.77 -0.66
CA LYS A 92 5.52 -6.81 -0.79
C LYS A 92 6.53 -6.50 -1.87
N LYS A 93 6.07 -6.35 -3.11
CA LYS A 93 6.92 -6.30 -4.29
C LYS A 93 6.37 -5.34 -5.33
N LEU A 94 7.23 -4.52 -5.93
CA LEU A 94 6.89 -3.73 -7.11
C LEU A 94 6.69 -4.67 -8.31
N MET A 95 5.52 -4.60 -8.93
CA MET A 95 5.12 -5.41 -10.08
C MET A 95 5.17 -4.61 -11.38
N LEU A 96 4.77 -3.34 -11.32
CA LEU A 96 4.81 -2.44 -12.46
C LEU A 96 5.21 -1.02 -12.02
N GLU A 97 6.05 -0.39 -12.83
CA GLU A 97 6.37 1.03 -12.79
C GLU A 97 6.17 1.56 -14.20
N THR A 98 5.30 2.56 -14.36
CA THR A 98 5.03 3.17 -15.66
C THR A 98 4.58 4.62 -15.50
N ASN A 99 4.75 5.40 -16.56
CA ASN A 99 4.17 6.73 -16.70
C ASN A 99 2.85 6.71 -17.48
N GLU A 100 2.47 5.55 -18.03
CA GLU A 100 1.31 5.39 -18.90
C GLU A 100 0.12 4.78 -18.13
N VAL A 101 -0.98 5.52 -18.06
CA VAL A 101 -2.21 5.05 -17.38
C VAL A 101 -2.76 3.78 -18.04
N GLU A 102 -2.73 3.72 -19.37
CA GLU A 102 -3.29 2.61 -20.16
C GLU A 102 -2.56 1.29 -19.90
N GLU A 103 -1.23 1.34 -19.76
CA GLU A 103 -0.40 0.18 -19.42
C GLU A 103 -0.73 -0.31 -18.00
N ALA A 104 -0.80 0.61 -17.04
CA ALA A 104 -1.16 0.27 -15.66
C ALA A 104 -2.57 -0.35 -15.56
N GLN A 105 -3.53 0.12 -16.35
CA GLN A 105 -4.87 -0.46 -16.41
C GLN A 105 -4.85 -1.85 -17.06
N ALA A 106 -4.14 -2.02 -18.19
CA ALA A 106 -4.02 -3.30 -18.89
C ALA A 106 -3.42 -4.40 -17.98
N PHE A 107 -2.41 -4.03 -17.19
CA PHE A 107 -1.83 -4.92 -16.18
C PHE A 107 -2.88 -5.38 -15.16
N LEU A 108 -3.69 -4.46 -14.62
CA LEU A 108 -4.73 -4.78 -13.64
C LEU A 108 -5.89 -5.60 -14.22
N GLU A 109 -6.14 -5.49 -15.53
CA GLU A 109 -7.09 -6.34 -16.26
C GLU A 109 -6.54 -7.75 -16.54
N GLY A 110 -5.24 -8.00 -16.28
CA GLY A 110 -4.57 -9.26 -16.58
C GLY A 110 -4.31 -9.48 -18.07
N LYS A 111 -4.11 -8.40 -18.83
CA LYS A 111 -3.87 -8.43 -20.28
C LYS A 111 -2.39 -8.34 -20.69
N ASP A 112 -1.48 -8.30 -19.72
CA ASP A 112 -0.01 -8.32 -19.89
C ASP A 112 0.62 -9.69 -19.62
#